data_AF-A0A7C4KUC5-F1
#
_entry.id   AF-A0A7C4KUC5-F1
#
_cell.length_a   1.000
_cell.length_b   1.000
_cell.length_c   1.000
_cell.angle_alpha   90.00
_cell.angle_beta   90.00
_cell.angle_gamma   90.00
#
_symmetry.space_group_name_H-M   'P 1'
#
loop_
_entity.id
_entity.type
_entity.pdbx_description
1 polymer ?
#
loop_
_entity_poly.entity_id
_entity_poly.type
_entity_poly.pdbx_seq_one_letter_code
_entity_poly.pdbx_strand_id
1 'polypeptide(L)'
;MIEGYLIKYRNYLWVVKGCEHFNDYVIAYPRYDIVNQLKIKSMDRALSIARKLEVMRYSDCLKLEVPLLRRDEVEEVLNPFNRGLWPDLPQEVNLILEGLNPNELGEVGLTGSYLVSTLLEGIKPRDVDLIIKDVGVGFKVYERLKEFRLKGITRPLEDIDEFEGCDLRTRVMLLRNRVLEGVIGNTVYSIRVLSCKEDVRPTCVEGYELFSGELTIVESVSSYVMPYTYVAESSLGRVLVRSLRMRYSEIPIGVRLSVSDCRLEKYFNNSTCISLDTCYASIYS
;
A
#
# COMPACT_ATOMS: atom_id res chain seq x y z
N MET A 1 7.82 11.56 -7.04
CA MET A 1 6.49 10.88 -7.13
C MET A 1 6.47 9.79 -6.08
N ILE A 2 5.40 9.62 -5.31
CA ILE A 2 5.33 8.61 -4.23
C ILE A 2 4.12 7.70 -4.40
N GLU A 3 3.94 6.74 -3.48
CA GLU A 3 2.82 5.80 -3.43
C GLU A 3 1.49 6.47 -3.80
N GLY A 4 0.73 5.82 -4.69
CA GLY A 4 -0.59 6.28 -5.08
C GLY A 4 -0.62 7.36 -6.17
N TYR A 5 0.53 7.90 -6.60
CA TYR A 5 0.57 8.61 -7.87
C TYR A 5 0.19 7.67 -9.01
N LEU A 6 -0.52 8.21 -10.01
CA LEU A 6 -0.80 7.50 -11.25
C LEU A 6 0.01 8.14 -12.37
N ILE A 7 0.60 7.29 -13.21
CA ILE A 7 1.40 7.72 -14.35
C ILE A 7 0.87 7.08 -15.61
N LYS A 8 0.64 7.92 -16.62
CA LYS A 8 0.34 7.47 -17.97
C LYS A 8 1.64 7.10 -18.66
N TYR A 9 1.71 5.85 -19.09
CA TYR A 9 2.81 5.34 -19.91
C TYR A 9 2.24 4.34 -20.89
N ARG A 10 2.30 4.69 -22.18
CA ARG A 10 1.64 3.96 -23.27
C ARG A 10 0.12 3.86 -23.00
N ASN A 11 -0.46 2.72 -23.34
CA ASN A 11 -1.91 2.45 -23.23
C ASN A 11 -2.38 2.11 -21.80
N TYR A 12 -1.60 2.46 -20.77
CA TYR A 12 -1.87 2.05 -19.39
C TYR A 12 -1.68 3.20 -18.40
N LEU A 13 -2.49 3.19 -17.33
CA LEU A 13 -2.20 3.93 -16.11
C LEU A 13 -1.49 3.01 -15.13
N TRP A 14 -0.36 3.48 -14.64
CA TRP A 14 0.53 2.80 -13.72
C TRP A 14 0.42 3.43 -12.33
N VAL A 15 0.33 2.60 -11.29
CA VAL A 15 0.34 3.07 -9.91
C VAL A 15 1.76 3.04 -9.39
N VAL A 16 2.25 4.18 -8.93
CA VAL A 16 3.54 4.32 -8.24
C VAL A 16 3.50 3.54 -6.92
N LYS A 17 4.56 2.77 -6.65
CA LYS A 17 4.67 1.89 -5.48
C LYS A 17 5.78 2.28 -4.52
N GLY A 18 5.40 2.53 -3.27
CA GLY A 18 6.28 2.95 -2.20
C GLY A 18 6.75 4.40 -2.35
N CYS A 19 7.74 4.77 -1.55
CA CYS A 19 8.41 6.07 -1.61
C CYS A 19 9.82 5.98 -2.23
N GLU A 20 10.34 4.76 -2.32
CA GLU A 20 11.72 4.49 -2.71
C GLU A 20 11.83 4.31 -4.23
N HIS A 21 12.54 5.24 -4.88
CA HIS A 21 12.71 5.26 -6.34
C HIS A 21 14.13 5.67 -6.73
N PHE A 22 14.52 5.33 -7.96
CA PHE A 22 15.82 5.71 -8.50
C PHE A 22 15.75 7.10 -9.13
N ASN A 23 16.91 7.74 -9.33
CA ASN A 23 16.96 9.11 -9.86
C ASN A 23 16.21 9.20 -11.21
N ASP A 24 16.51 8.32 -12.15
CA ASP A 24 15.94 8.35 -13.50
C ASP A 24 14.72 7.45 -13.68
N TYR A 25 14.37 6.65 -12.66
CA TYR A 25 13.32 5.64 -12.75
C TYR A 25 12.34 5.68 -11.59
N VAL A 26 11.08 5.38 -11.87
CA VAL A 26 10.03 5.17 -10.87
C VAL A 26 9.60 3.72 -10.88
N ILE A 27 9.40 3.17 -9.69
CA ILE A 27 8.83 1.83 -9.51
C ILE A 27 7.30 1.99 -9.56
N ALA A 28 6.69 1.45 -10.60
CA ALA A 28 5.26 1.53 -10.80
C ALA A 28 4.73 0.27 -11.48
N TYR A 29 3.47 -0.07 -11.22
CA TYR A 29 2.84 -1.28 -11.75
C TYR A 29 1.59 -0.92 -12.55
N PRO A 30 1.33 -1.55 -13.71
CA PRO A 30 0.18 -1.22 -14.52
C PRO A 30 -1.08 -1.68 -13.79
N ARG A 31 -2.05 -0.76 -13.66
CA ARG A 31 -3.28 -1.02 -12.89
C ARG A 31 -4.55 -0.77 -13.69
N TYR A 32 -4.50 0.01 -14.75
CA TYR A 32 -5.64 0.27 -15.63
C TYR A 32 -5.22 0.23 -17.08
N ASP A 33 -6.04 -0.44 -17.90
CA ASP A 33 -5.95 -0.47 -19.35
C ASP A 33 -6.81 0.67 -19.91
N ILE A 34 -6.18 1.65 -20.55
CA ILE A 34 -6.83 2.86 -21.05
C ILE A 34 -7.73 2.52 -22.24
N VAL A 35 -7.27 1.64 -23.12
CA VAL A 35 -7.99 1.29 -24.37
C VAL A 35 -9.24 0.50 -24.05
N ASN A 36 -9.11 -0.50 -23.18
CA ASN A 36 -10.23 -1.36 -22.82
C ASN A 36 -11.09 -0.78 -21.67
N GLN A 37 -10.61 0.27 -21.00
CA GLN A 37 -11.23 0.88 -19.82
C GLN A 37 -11.45 -0.12 -18.68
N LEU A 38 -10.45 -0.95 -18.40
CA LEU A 38 -10.54 -2.03 -17.41
C LEU A 38 -9.46 -1.92 -16.33
N LYS A 39 -9.83 -2.27 -15.10
CA LYS A 39 -8.89 -2.44 -13.98
C LYS A 39 -8.14 -3.77 -14.14
N ILE A 40 -6.80 -3.73 -14.12
CA ILE A 40 -5.92 -4.90 -14.11
C ILE A 40 -5.84 -5.41 -12.68
N LYS A 41 -6.59 -6.46 -12.35
CA LYS A 41 -6.74 -6.93 -10.96
C LYS A 41 -5.56 -7.79 -10.46
N SER A 42 -5.02 -8.69 -11.28
CA SER A 42 -3.99 -9.65 -10.89
C SER A 42 -2.56 -9.12 -11.08
N MET A 43 -1.67 -9.52 -10.17
CA MET A 43 -0.25 -9.17 -10.25
C MET A 43 0.41 -9.81 -11.48
N ASP A 44 0.09 -11.07 -11.77
CA ASP A 44 0.66 -11.80 -12.93
C ASP A 44 0.37 -11.10 -14.25
N ARG A 45 -0.86 -10.61 -14.44
CA ARG A 45 -1.23 -9.84 -15.64
C ARG A 45 -0.46 -8.52 -15.67
N ALA A 46 -0.32 -7.86 -14.54
CA ALA A 46 0.41 -6.60 -14.44
C ALA A 46 1.90 -6.78 -14.82
N LEU A 47 2.55 -7.82 -14.29
CA LEU A 47 3.93 -8.18 -14.63
C LEU A 47 4.09 -8.63 -16.08
N SER A 48 3.12 -9.38 -16.62
CA SER A 48 3.12 -9.76 -18.05
C SER A 48 3.10 -8.55 -18.97
N ILE A 49 2.29 -7.52 -18.66
CA ILE A 49 2.26 -6.26 -19.40
C ILE A 49 3.62 -5.56 -19.30
N ALA A 50 4.19 -5.46 -18.10
CA ALA A 50 5.50 -4.83 -17.90
C ALA A 50 6.63 -5.52 -18.68
N ARG A 51 6.63 -6.87 -18.75
CA ARG A 51 7.59 -7.62 -19.57
C ARG A 51 7.41 -7.36 -21.05
N LYS A 52 6.17 -7.35 -21.55
CA LYS A 52 5.86 -7.07 -22.97
C LYS A 52 6.27 -5.66 -23.41
N LEU A 53 6.27 -4.72 -22.47
CA LEU A 53 6.71 -3.34 -22.69
C LEU A 53 8.20 -3.15 -22.41
N GLU A 54 8.94 -4.21 -22.07
CA GLU A 54 10.39 -4.21 -21.84
C GLU A 54 10.84 -3.25 -20.72
N VAL A 55 9.96 -3.00 -19.74
CA VAL A 55 10.25 -2.13 -18.58
C VAL A 55 10.59 -2.91 -17.30
N MET A 56 10.53 -4.24 -17.33
CA MET A 56 11.00 -5.08 -16.23
C MET A 56 12.53 -5.10 -16.19
N ARG A 57 13.11 -4.79 -15.03
CA ARG A 57 14.56 -4.79 -14.83
C ARG A 57 14.91 -5.41 -13.48
N TYR A 58 16.01 -6.16 -13.45
CA TYR A 58 16.63 -6.56 -12.19
C TYR A 58 17.31 -5.35 -11.56
N SER A 59 16.96 -5.06 -10.32
CA SER A 59 17.63 -4.03 -9.51
C SER A 59 18.67 -4.67 -8.61
N ASP A 60 19.95 -4.34 -8.84
CA ASP A 60 21.04 -4.79 -7.96
C ASP A 60 20.92 -4.24 -6.53
N CYS A 61 20.30 -3.07 -6.37
CA CYS A 61 20.07 -2.45 -5.07
C CYS A 61 18.97 -3.18 -4.29
N LEU A 62 17.87 -3.58 -4.94
CA LEU A 62 16.75 -4.27 -4.26
C LEU A 62 16.88 -5.80 -4.28
N LYS A 63 17.81 -6.32 -5.09
CA LYS A 63 17.97 -7.76 -5.40
C LYS A 63 16.65 -8.39 -5.88
N LEU A 64 15.89 -7.67 -6.71
CA LEU A 64 14.56 -8.06 -7.19
C LEU A 64 14.32 -7.57 -8.63
N GLU A 65 13.52 -8.32 -9.38
CA GLU A 65 12.97 -7.88 -10.67
C GLU A 65 11.76 -6.97 -10.43
N VAL A 66 11.85 -5.70 -10.83
CA VAL A 66 10.78 -4.70 -10.67
C VAL A 66 10.53 -3.98 -12.00
N PRO A 67 9.29 -3.51 -12.26
CA PRO A 67 9.06 -2.58 -13.35
C PRO A 67 9.69 -1.22 -13.01
N LEU A 68 10.61 -0.76 -13.87
CA LEU A 68 11.27 0.53 -13.77
C LEU A 68 10.89 1.38 -14.97
N LEU A 69 9.99 2.35 -14.76
CA LEU A 69 9.62 3.33 -15.78
C LEU A 69 10.59 4.49 -15.77
N ARG A 70 11.13 4.84 -16.94
CA ARG A 70 12.00 6.02 -17.08
C ARG A 70 11.19 7.29 -16.94
N ARG A 71 11.67 8.25 -16.15
CA ARG A 71 10.94 9.49 -15.86
C ARG A 71 10.74 10.36 -17.10
N ASP A 72 11.69 10.34 -18.04
CA ASP A 72 11.62 11.10 -19.30
C ASP A 72 10.65 10.50 -20.33
N GLU A 73 10.19 9.27 -20.12
CA GLU A 73 9.21 8.59 -20.97
C GLU A 73 7.78 8.65 -20.41
N VAL A 74 7.60 9.24 -19.23
CA VAL A 74 6.28 9.44 -18.63
C VAL A 74 5.50 10.48 -19.43
N GLU A 75 4.31 10.10 -19.89
CA GLU A 75 3.46 10.97 -20.73
C GLU A 75 2.66 11.97 -19.89
N GLU A 76 2.15 11.52 -18.74
CA GLU A 76 1.30 12.32 -17.86
C GLU A 76 1.37 11.79 -16.43
N VAL A 77 1.30 12.69 -15.45
CA VAL A 77 1.28 12.36 -14.02
C VAL A 77 -0.01 12.88 -13.42
N LEU A 78 -0.86 11.98 -12.90
CA LEU A 78 -1.97 12.39 -12.06
C LEU A 78 -1.48 12.47 -10.62
N ASN A 79 -1.37 13.70 -10.12
CA ASN A 79 -1.00 13.96 -8.75
C ASN A 79 -2.22 13.77 -7.82
N PRO A 80 -2.21 12.79 -6.90
CA PRO A 80 -3.32 12.52 -5.99
C PRO A 80 -3.62 13.69 -5.05
N PHE A 81 -2.64 14.56 -4.78
CA PHE A 81 -2.78 15.74 -3.94
C PHE A 81 -3.33 16.96 -4.70
N ASN A 82 -3.52 16.87 -6.01
CA ASN A 82 -4.17 17.93 -6.78
C ASN A 82 -5.69 17.83 -6.64
N ARG A 83 -6.25 18.62 -5.71
CA ARG A 83 -7.71 18.68 -5.45
C ARG A 83 -8.54 19.07 -6.66
N GLY A 84 -7.97 19.78 -7.65
CA GLY A 84 -8.67 20.11 -8.90
C GLY A 84 -8.96 18.90 -9.78
N LEU A 85 -8.32 17.75 -9.52
CA LEU A 85 -8.58 16.48 -10.22
C LEU A 85 -9.58 15.59 -9.47
N TRP A 86 -10.07 15.99 -8.29
CA TRP A 86 -10.94 15.13 -7.51
C TRP A 86 -12.37 15.23 -8.03
N PRO A 87 -13.05 14.10 -8.29
CA PRO A 87 -14.49 14.11 -8.48
C PRO A 87 -15.19 14.40 -7.14
N ASP A 88 -16.50 14.60 -7.20
CA ASP A 88 -17.34 14.61 -6.01
C ASP A 88 -17.22 13.26 -5.28
N LEU A 89 -16.84 13.33 -4.01
CA LEU A 89 -16.74 12.16 -3.14
C LEU A 89 -18.04 11.93 -2.37
N PRO A 90 -18.34 10.68 -1.95
CA PRO A 90 -19.45 10.42 -1.04
C PRO A 90 -19.37 11.31 0.20
N GLN A 91 -20.51 11.85 0.64
CA GLN A 91 -20.56 12.83 1.72
C GLN A 91 -19.98 12.30 3.03
N GLU A 92 -20.09 10.99 3.27
CA GLU A 92 -19.56 10.32 4.45
C GLU A 92 -18.04 10.44 4.55
N VAL A 93 -17.32 10.54 3.42
CA VAL A 93 -15.86 10.75 3.41
C VAL A 93 -15.50 12.09 4.05
N ASN A 94 -16.36 13.10 3.95
CA ASN A 94 -16.12 14.40 4.58
C ASN A 94 -16.03 14.29 6.11
N LEU A 95 -16.74 13.32 6.72
CA LEU A 95 -16.63 13.07 8.18
C LEU A 95 -15.24 12.60 8.58
N ILE A 96 -14.55 11.86 7.71
CA ILE A 96 -13.18 11.40 7.96
C ILE A 96 -12.21 12.60 7.95
N LEU A 97 -12.43 13.52 7.01
CA LEU A 97 -11.57 14.68 6.78
C LEU A 97 -11.95 15.91 7.63
N GLU A 98 -13.08 15.84 8.34
CA GLU A 98 -13.59 16.94 9.16
C GLU A 98 -12.56 17.36 10.22
N GLY A 99 -12.44 18.66 10.48
CA GLY A 99 -11.51 19.20 11.48
C GLY A 99 -10.04 19.24 11.05
N LEU A 100 -9.70 18.84 9.82
CA LEU A 100 -8.42 19.20 9.19
C LEU A 100 -8.49 20.63 8.67
N ASN A 101 -7.45 21.43 8.92
CA ASN A 101 -7.35 22.78 8.36
C ASN A 101 -6.90 22.73 6.88
N PRO A 102 -6.96 23.85 6.13
CA PRO A 102 -6.62 23.85 4.70
C PRO A 102 -5.22 23.32 4.37
N ASN A 103 -4.21 23.60 5.20
CA ASN A 103 -2.85 23.09 4.98
C ASN A 103 -2.80 21.57 5.18
N GLU A 104 -3.48 21.06 6.21
CA GLU A 104 -3.55 19.61 6.48
C GLU A 104 -4.33 18.86 5.41
N LEU A 105 -5.40 19.47 4.87
CA LEU A 105 -6.13 18.92 3.73
C LEU A 105 -5.26 18.83 2.47
N GLY A 106 -4.25 19.70 2.32
CA GLY A 106 -3.23 19.62 1.27
C GLY A 106 -2.30 18.42 1.38
N GLU A 107 -2.23 17.78 2.55
CA GLU A 107 -1.43 16.57 2.79
C GLU A 107 -2.22 15.28 2.51
N VAL A 108 -3.51 15.38 2.17
CA VAL A 108 -4.38 14.25 1.83
C VAL A 108 -4.56 14.18 0.31
N GLY A 109 -4.25 13.02 -0.26
CA GLY A 109 -4.37 12.70 -1.67
C GLY A 109 -5.48 11.68 -1.93
N LEU A 110 -6.18 11.79 -3.07
CA LEU A 110 -7.14 10.80 -3.57
C LEU A 110 -6.46 9.99 -4.66
N THR A 111 -6.54 8.67 -4.58
CA THR A 111 -5.97 7.76 -5.59
C THR A 111 -7.00 6.73 -6.03
N GLY A 112 -6.54 5.68 -6.71
CA GLY A 112 -7.35 4.53 -7.04
C GLY A 112 -8.48 4.85 -8.01
N SER A 113 -9.59 4.16 -7.84
CA SER A 113 -10.67 4.14 -8.85
C SER A 113 -11.38 5.49 -9.00
N TYR A 114 -11.54 6.27 -7.92
CA TYR A 114 -12.14 7.61 -7.98
C TYR A 114 -11.30 8.61 -8.76
N LEU A 115 -9.97 8.63 -8.56
CA LEU A 115 -9.12 9.52 -9.35
C LEU A 115 -9.14 9.10 -10.83
N VAL A 116 -9.09 7.79 -11.11
CA VAL A 116 -9.09 7.26 -12.49
C VAL A 116 -10.41 7.51 -13.23
N SER A 117 -11.55 7.47 -12.55
CA SER A 117 -12.85 7.68 -13.20
C SER A 117 -13.02 9.08 -13.80
N THR A 118 -12.16 10.04 -13.43
CA THR A 118 -12.13 11.37 -14.07
C THR A 118 -11.55 11.34 -15.48
N LEU A 119 -10.80 10.29 -15.82
CA LEU A 119 -10.21 10.08 -17.14
C LEU A 119 -10.86 8.93 -17.92
N LEU A 120 -11.30 7.87 -17.22
CA LEU A 120 -11.82 6.64 -17.82
C LEU A 120 -13.26 6.38 -17.38
N GLU A 121 -14.24 6.75 -18.22
CA GLU A 121 -15.68 6.63 -17.92
C GLU A 121 -16.15 5.20 -17.60
N GLY A 122 -15.50 4.18 -18.18
CA GLY A 122 -15.77 2.77 -17.94
C GLY A 122 -15.36 2.28 -16.56
N ILE A 123 -14.55 3.04 -15.82
CA ILE A 123 -14.12 2.71 -14.45
C ILE A 123 -15.15 3.24 -13.47
N LYS A 124 -15.93 2.34 -12.88
CA LYS A 124 -16.86 2.67 -11.78
C LYS A 124 -16.15 2.55 -10.43
N PRO A 125 -16.03 3.65 -9.67
CA PRO A 125 -15.45 3.59 -8.33
C PRO A 125 -16.32 2.77 -7.38
N ARG A 126 -15.68 1.98 -6.51
CA ARG A 126 -16.38 1.17 -5.48
C ARG A 126 -15.91 1.49 -4.07
N ASP A 127 -14.68 1.97 -3.96
CA ASP A 127 -13.94 2.23 -2.75
C ASP A 127 -13.19 3.57 -2.89
N VAL A 128 -13.16 4.34 -1.81
CA VAL A 128 -12.42 5.61 -1.73
C VAL A 128 -11.03 5.31 -1.19
N ASP A 129 -10.02 5.43 -2.04
CA ASP A 129 -8.61 5.26 -1.68
C ASP A 129 -7.97 6.63 -1.39
N LEU A 130 -7.59 6.86 -0.13
CA LEU A 130 -6.86 8.05 0.29
C LEU A 130 -5.41 7.71 0.65
N ILE A 131 -4.53 8.67 0.41
CA ILE A 131 -3.15 8.65 0.89
C ILE A 131 -2.88 9.91 1.71
N ILE A 132 -2.07 9.82 2.75
CA ILE A 132 -1.70 10.97 3.60
C ILE A 132 -0.19 10.99 3.71
N LYS A 133 0.45 12.03 3.16
CA LYS A 133 1.92 12.14 3.10
C LYS A 133 2.56 12.76 4.35
N ASP A 134 1.73 13.23 5.28
CA ASP A 134 2.16 13.75 6.58
C ASP A 134 1.71 12.83 7.72
N VAL A 135 2.67 12.36 8.52
CA VAL A 135 2.41 11.44 9.63
C VAL A 135 1.56 12.08 10.73
N GLY A 136 1.71 13.37 11.00
CA GLY A 136 0.92 14.09 12.00
C GLY A 136 -0.54 14.21 11.58
N VAL A 137 -0.81 14.53 10.31
CA VAL A 137 -2.17 14.51 9.73
C VAL A 137 -2.72 13.09 9.74
N GLY A 138 -1.90 12.10 9.37
CA GLY A 138 -2.28 10.69 9.39
C GLY A 138 -2.69 10.22 10.78
N PHE A 139 -1.97 10.62 11.83
CA PHE A 139 -2.30 10.33 13.22
C PHE A 139 -3.65 10.93 13.64
N LYS A 140 -3.94 12.18 13.26
CA LYS A 140 -5.24 12.81 13.55
C LYS A 140 -6.40 12.04 12.91
N VAL A 141 -6.25 11.65 11.65
CA VAL A 141 -7.26 10.85 10.93
C VAL A 141 -7.39 9.46 11.56
N TYR A 142 -6.27 8.84 11.94
CA TYR A 142 -6.25 7.53 12.58
C TYR A 142 -7.01 7.52 13.92
N GLU A 143 -6.71 8.46 14.83
CA GLU A 143 -7.39 8.55 16.12
C GLU A 143 -8.88 8.86 15.96
N ARG A 144 -9.24 9.74 15.01
CA ARG A 144 -10.66 9.99 14.68
C ARG A 144 -11.37 8.73 14.21
N LEU A 145 -10.75 7.95 13.32
CA LEU A 145 -11.34 6.70 12.84
C LEU A 145 -11.45 5.64 13.95
N LYS A 146 -10.52 5.61 14.90
CA LYS A 146 -10.65 4.80 16.14
C LYS A 146 -11.85 5.23 16.96
N GLU A 147 -12.05 6.52 17.18
CA GLU A 147 -13.25 7.02 17.86
C GLU A 147 -14.53 6.66 17.10
N PHE A 148 -14.53 6.79 15.77
CA PHE A 148 -15.67 6.43 14.94
C PHE A 148 -15.97 4.93 15.01
N ARG A 149 -14.95 4.08 15.05
CA ARG A 149 -15.08 2.63 15.26
C ARG A 149 -15.72 2.34 16.61
N LEU A 150 -15.27 3.00 17.68
CA LEU A 150 -15.82 2.83 19.04
C LEU A 150 -17.28 3.32 19.14
N LYS A 151 -17.64 4.38 18.41
CA LYS A 151 -18.99 4.95 18.36
C LYS A 151 -19.93 4.22 17.38
N GLY A 152 -19.44 3.22 16.64
CA GLY A 152 -20.22 2.50 15.62
C GLY A 152 -20.50 3.29 14.34
N ILE A 153 -19.81 4.43 14.12
CA ILE A 153 -19.94 5.26 12.91
C ILE A 153 -19.27 4.56 11.72
N THR A 154 -18.14 3.89 11.97
CA THR A 154 -17.48 3.03 10.99
C THR A 154 -17.52 1.57 11.43
N ARG A 155 -17.63 0.66 10.47
CA ARG A 155 -17.52 -0.80 10.69
C ARG A 155 -16.35 -1.43 9.90
N PRO A 156 -15.78 -2.55 10.37
CA PRO A 156 -14.73 -3.22 9.62
C PRO A 156 -15.21 -3.60 8.22
N LEU A 157 -14.29 -3.65 7.26
CA LEU A 157 -14.61 -4.19 5.96
C LEU A 157 -14.75 -5.72 6.10
N GLU A 158 -15.86 -6.26 5.62
CA GLU A 158 -16.18 -7.69 5.69
C GLU A 158 -16.09 -8.38 4.33
N ASP A 159 -15.64 -7.67 3.30
CA ASP A 159 -15.61 -8.18 1.93
C ASP A 159 -14.51 -9.25 1.75
N ILE A 160 -14.92 -10.39 1.18
CA ILE A 160 -14.22 -11.68 1.11
C ILE A 160 -13.80 -11.99 -0.34
N ASP A 161 -13.85 -11.03 -1.26
CA ASP A 161 -13.34 -11.21 -2.63
C ASP A 161 -11.97 -11.94 -2.64
N GLU A 162 -11.82 -12.94 -3.53
CA GLU A 162 -10.62 -13.79 -3.62
C GLU A 162 -9.33 -12.97 -3.61
N PHE A 163 -8.40 -13.36 -2.74
CA PHE A 163 -7.24 -12.57 -2.40
C PHE A 163 -5.96 -13.41 -2.44
N GLU A 164 -5.00 -13.00 -3.27
CA GLU A 164 -3.67 -13.63 -3.32
C GLU A 164 -2.88 -13.26 -2.05
N GLY A 165 -2.14 -14.21 -1.43
CA GLY A 165 -1.07 -13.94 -0.45
C GLY A 165 -1.38 -14.15 1.05
N CYS A 166 -2.62 -14.47 1.41
CA CYS A 166 -2.98 -15.01 2.74
C CYS A 166 -4.26 -15.84 2.64
N ASP A 167 -4.52 -16.72 3.61
CA ASP A 167 -5.80 -17.44 3.66
C ASP A 167 -6.94 -16.50 4.10
N LEU A 168 -8.17 -16.95 3.81
CA LEU A 168 -9.39 -16.21 4.12
C LEU A 168 -9.54 -15.89 5.61
N ARG A 169 -9.22 -16.83 6.50
CA ARG A 169 -9.37 -16.62 7.94
C ARG A 169 -8.44 -15.52 8.42
N THR A 170 -7.18 -15.55 7.97
CA THR A 170 -6.19 -14.49 8.20
C THR A 170 -6.68 -13.15 7.70
N ARG A 171 -7.20 -13.10 6.46
CA ARG A 171 -7.73 -11.87 5.87
C ARG A 171 -8.85 -11.28 6.73
N VAL A 172 -9.82 -12.09 7.15
CA VAL A 172 -10.95 -11.65 8.00
C VAL A 172 -10.46 -11.18 9.36
N MET A 173 -9.52 -11.88 9.99
CA MET A 173 -8.97 -11.48 11.28
C MET A 173 -8.26 -10.13 11.20
N LEU A 174 -7.41 -9.92 10.18
CA LEU A 174 -6.72 -8.64 10.01
C LEU A 174 -7.70 -7.52 9.65
N LEU A 175 -8.68 -7.79 8.80
CA LEU A 175 -9.74 -6.83 8.44
C LEU A 175 -10.50 -6.29 9.64
N ARG A 176 -10.86 -7.18 10.57
CA ARG A 176 -11.61 -6.81 11.78
C ARG A 176 -10.86 -5.82 12.67
N ASN A 177 -9.54 -5.87 12.66
CA ASN A 177 -8.69 -5.02 13.49
C ASN A 177 -8.35 -3.69 12.81
N ARG A 178 -8.35 -3.62 11.47
CA ARG A 178 -7.95 -2.41 10.76
C ARG A 178 -8.94 -1.26 10.98
N VAL A 179 -8.35 -0.10 11.22
CA VAL A 179 -9.05 1.18 11.35
C VAL A 179 -8.94 1.95 10.04
N LEU A 180 -7.81 1.85 9.34
CA LEU A 180 -7.57 2.58 8.09
C LEU A 180 -8.20 1.92 6.85
N GLU A 181 -8.84 0.76 7.01
CA GLU A 181 -9.64 0.10 5.98
C GLU A 181 -10.98 -0.31 6.60
N GLY A 182 -12.09 0.11 5.99
CA GLY A 182 -13.40 -0.10 6.60
C GLY A 182 -14.55 0.44 5.76
N VAL A 183 -15.70 0.56 6.40
CA VAL A 183 -16.93 1.11 5.81
C VAL A 183 -17.44 2.25 6.69
N ILE A 184 -17.79 3.38 6.07
CA ILE A 184 -18.50 4.51 6.69
C ILE A 184 -19.82 4.73 5.94
N GLY A 185 -20.95 4.61 6.63
CA GLY A 185 -22.26 4.52 5.96
C GLY A 185 -22.27 3.35 4.96
N ASN A 186 -22.40 3.68 3.67
CA ASN A 186 -22.34 2.71 2.57
C ASN A 186 -21.03 2.76 1.75
N THR A 187 -20.07 3.59 2.18
CA THR A 187 -18.83 3.85 1.44
C THR A 187 -17.68 3.04 2.03
N VAL A 188 -17.06 2.19 1.20
CA VAL A 188 -15.81 1.52 1.54
C VAL A 188 -14.66 2.51 1.43
N TYR A 189 -13.77 2.54 2.41
CA TYR A 189 -12.58 3.38 2.39
C TYR A 189 -11.31 2.58 2.69
N SER A 190 -10.21 3.06 2.12
CA SER A 190 -8.85 2.65 2.42
C SER A 190 -7.99 3.91 2.55
N ILE A 191 -7.19 4.00 3.61
CA ILE A 191 -6.31 5.15 3.85
C ILE A 191 -4.89 4.63 4.09
N ARG A 192 -3.91 5.15 3.35
CA ARG A 192 -2.49 4.89 3.61
C ARG A 192 -1.82 6.12 4.16
N VAL A 193 -1.30 6.04 5.38
CA VAL A 193 -0.39 7.07 5.91
C VAL A 193 1.02 6.71 5.46
N LEU A 194 1.73 7.67 4.86
CA LEU A 194 3.06 7.48 4.30
C LEU A 194 4.11 8.07 5.25
N SER A 195 5.27 7.43 5.35
CA SER A 195 6.43 7.98 6.06
C SER A 195 7.18 9.06 5.27
N CYS A 196 6.76 9.34 4.03
CA CYS A 196 7.46 10.19 3.08
C CYS A 196 6.55 11.30 2.54
N LYS A 197 7.13 12.49 2.32
CA LYS A 197 6.49 13.59 1.59
C LYS A 197 6.87 13.63 0.11
N GLU A 198 8.05 13.10 -0.19
CA GLU A 198 8.70 13.08 -1.50
C GLU A 198 9.35 11.73 -1.72
N ASP A 199 9.76 11.47 -2.96
CA ASP A 199 10.51 10.27 -3.26
C ASP A 199 11.92 10.31 -2.70
N VAL A 200 12.36 9.17 -2.21
CA VAL A 200 13.68 8.98 -1.61
C VAL A 200 14.41 7.88 -2.37
N ARG A 201 15.75 7.87 -2.26
CA ARG A 201 16.54 6.78 -2.83
C ARG A 201 16.29 5.48 -2.05
N PRO A 202 16.29 4.32 -2.71
CA PRO A 202 16.04 3.07 -2.02
C PRO A 202 17.19 2.69 -1.10
N THR A 203 16.85 2.09 0.02
CA THR A 203 17.83 1.45 0.90
C THR A 203 18.26 0.13 0.27
N CYS A 204 19.52 0.03 -0.16
CA CYS A 204 19.98 -1.18 -0.85
C CYS A 204 20.14 -2.38 0.08
N VAL A 205 19.64 -3.51 -0.40
CA VAL A 205 19.77 -4.85 0.17
C VAL A 205 21.11 -5.43 -0.29
N GLU A 206 21.95 -5.81 0.66
CA GLU A 206 23.23 -6.47 0.40
C GLU A 206 23.01 -7.88 -0.16
N GLY A 207 22.11 -8.63 0.47
CA GLY A 207 21.71 -9.96 0.07
C GLY A 207 20.39 -10.38 0.71
N TYR A 208 19.84 -11.50 0.29
CA TYR A 208 18.64 -12.05 0.91
C TYR A 208 18.71 -13.57 0.98
N GLU A 209 18.02 -14.13 1.97
CA GLU A 209 17.73 -15.56 2.10
C GLU A 209 16.22 -15.77 2.11
N LEU A 210 15.77 -16.98 1.81
CA LEU A 210 14.36 -17.35 1.98
C LEU A 210 14.16 -17.86 3.40
N PHE A 211 13.12 -17.35 4.05
CA PHE A 211 12.71 -17.71 5.39
C PHE A 211 11.28 -18.27 5.37
N SER A 212 11.14 -19.44 5.98
CA SER A 212 9.86 -20.08 6.26
C SER A 212 9.84 -20.49 7.72
N GLY A 213 8.76 -20.16 8.44
CA GLY A 213 8.68 -20.39 9.87
C GLY A 213 7.57 -19.60 10.53
N GLU A 214 7.60 -19.56 11.86
CA GLU A 214 6.65 -18.80 12.68
C GLU A 214 7.24 -17.45 13.11
N LEU A 215 6.39 -16.43 13.09
CA LEU A 215 6.68 -15.07 13.57
C LEU A 215 5.60 -14.67 14.58
N THR A 216 5.98 -14.41 15.82
CA THR A 216 5.06 -13.85 16.83
C THR A 216 5.29 -12.36 16.96
N ILE A 217 4.30 -11.53 16.61
CA ILE A 217 4.41 -10.07 16.73
C ILE A 217 4.46 -9.69 18.22
N VAL A 218 5.57 -9.08 18.66
CA VAL A 218 5.77 -8.66 20.06
C VAL A 218 5.77 -7.15 20.23
N GLU A 219 5.99 -6.39 19.16
CA GLU A 219 6.06 -4.94 19.19
C GLU A 219 5.59 -4.32 17.87
N SER A 220 4.85 -3.21 17.96
CA SER A 220 4.43 -2.40 16.83
C SER A 220 5.32 -1.16 16.72
N VAL A 221 6.23 -1.14 15.73
CA VAL A 221 7.11 0.00 15.48
C VAL A 221 6.37 1.08 14.68
N SER A 222 5.65 0.65 13.63
CA SER A 222 4.88 1.52 12.75
C SER A 222 3.73 0.74 12.13
N SER A 223 2.65 0.50 12.87
CA SER A 223 1.57 -0.40 12.43
C SER A 223 0.58 0.25 11.45
N TYR A 224 0.46 1.57 11.44
CA TYR A 224 -0.50 2.31 10.59
C TYR A 224 0.16 3.28 9.60
N VAL A 225 1.48 3.48 9.70
CA VAL A 225 2.27 4.25 8.74
C VAL A 225 3.10 3.30 7.89
N MET A 226 3.05 3.45 6.57
CA MET A 226 3.79 2.65 5.60
C MET A 226 5.25 3.13 5.50
N PRO A 227 6.26 2.24 5.47
CA PRO A 227 6.17 0.77 5.55
C PRO A 227 5.73 0.29 6.93
N TYR A 228 4.79 -0.66 6.94
CA TYR A 228 4.25 -1.23 8.16
C TYR A 228 5.31 -2.12 8.82
N THR A 229 5.75 -1.76 10.03
CA THR A 229 6.94 -2.34 10.65
C THR A 229 6.65 -2.84 12.06
N TYR A 230 7.16 -4.03 12.37
CA TYR A 230 6.98 -4.74 13.64
C TYR A 230 8.29 -5.38 14.09
N VAL A 231 8.36 -5.71 15.39
CA VAL A 231 9.33 -6.68 15.91
C VAL A 231 8.59 -8.00 16.14
N ALA A 232 9.18 -9.10 15.66
CA ALA A 232 8.66 -10.44 15.87
C ALA A 232 9.69 -11.35 16.54
N GLU A 233 9.21 -12.31 17.34
CA GLU A 233 10.00 -13.46 17.77
C GLU A 233 9.90 -14.60 16.75
N SER A 234 11.03 -15.23 16.48
CA SER A 234 11.17 -16.31 15.49
C SER A 234 12.28 -17.29 15.91
N SER A 235 12.51 -18.33 15.10
CA SER A 235 13.67 -19.23 15.26
C SER A 235 15.02 -18.53 15.12
N LEU A 236 15.07 -17.31 14.56
CA LEU A 236 16.26 -16.48 14.44
C LEU A 236 16.43 -15.50 15.62
N GLY A 237 15.56 -15.57 16.63
CA GLY A 237 15.45 -14.58 17.70
C GLY A 237 14.51 -13.42 17.34
N ARG A 238 14.77 -12.24 17.91
CA ARG A 238 13.99 -11.02 17.62
C ARG A 238 14.41 -10.44 16.27
N VAL A 239 13.45 -10.31 15.36
CA VAL A 239 13.66 -9.85 13.98
C VAL A 239 12.69 -8.72 13.64
N LEU A 240 13.13 -7.80 12.78
CA LEU A 240 12.25 -6.81 12.18
C LEU A 240 11.43 -7.45 11.06
N VAL A 241 10.14 -7.12 11.00
CA VAL A 241 9.22 -7.55 9.95
C VAL A 241 8.61 -6.32 9.30
N ARG A 242 8.61 -6.25 7.97
CA ARG A 242 8.11 -5.08 7.23
C ARG A 242 7.21 -5.44 6.04
N SER A 243 6.38 -4.48 5.63
CA SER A 243 5.51 -4.59 4.47
C SER A 243 5.15 -3.21 3.89
N LEU A 244 5.08 -3.11 2.57
CA LEU A 244 4.45 -2.00 1.84
C LEU A 244 2.97 -2.26 1.55
N ARG A 245 2.48 -3.48 1.74
CA ARG A 245 1.08 -3.84 1.52
C ARG A 245 0.24 -3.54 2.76
N MET A 246 -0.79 -2.71 2.59
CA MET A 246 -1.78 -2.38 3.63
C MET A 246 -2.45 -3.60 4.27
N ARG A 247 -2.43 -4.77 3.61
CA ARG A 247 -2.93 -5.99 4.22
C ARG A 247 -2.16 -6.43 5.48
N TYR A 248 -0.93 -5.96 5.65
CA TYR A 248 -0.11 -6.25 6.82
C TYR A 248 -0.01 -5.01 7.72
N SER A 249 -0.91 -4.03 7.56
CA SER A 249 -1.10 -2.95 8.52
C SER A 249 -1.90 -3.44 9.73
N GLU A 250 -1.67 -2.76 10.86
CA GLU A 250 -2.43 -2.92 12.10
C GLU A 250 -2.52 -4.37 12.60
N ILE A 251 -1.44 -5.16 12.42
CA ILE A 251 -1.36 -6.51 12.98
C ILE A 251 -1.28 -6.39 14.51
N PRO A 252 -2.22 -7.00 15.25
CA PRO A 252 -2.19 -6.94 16.71
C PRO A 252 -0.95 -7.62 17.32
N ILE A 253 -0.49 -7.09 18.45
CA ILE A 253 0.54 -7.74 19.28
C ILE A 253 0.01 -9.10 19.78
N GLY A 254 0.88 -10.10 19.81
CA GLY A 254 0.57 -11.49 20.17
C GLY A 254 0.08 -12.34 19.01
N VAL A 255 -0.16 -11.76 17.83
CA VAL A 255 -0.50 -12.54 16.63
C VAL A 255 0.68 -13.38 16.16
N ARG A 256 0.41 -14.65 15.91
CA ARG A 256 1.36 -15.61 15.35
C ARG A 256 1.11 -15.76 13.85
N LEU A 257 2.13 -15.52 13.04
CA LEU A 257 2.11 -15.70 11.60
C LEU A 257 2.94 -16.91 11.23
N SER A 258 2.36 -17.84 10.47
CA SER A 258 3.11 -18.82 9.69
C SER A 258 3.43 -18.20 8.34
N VAL A 259 4.71 -18.15 7.99
CA VAL A 259 5.18 -17.56 6.73
C VAL A 259 5.95 -18.58 5.90
N SER A 260 5.84 -18.47 4.59
CA SER A 260 6.57 -19.33 3.64
C SER A 260 7.24 -18.52 2.54
N ASP A 261 8.53 -18.75 2.36
CA ASP A 261 9.38 -18.15 1.33
C ASP A 261 9.46 -16.61 1.40
N CYS A 262 9.41 -16.05 2.62
CA CYS A 262 9.66 -14.61 2.81
C CYS A 262 11.13 -14.28 2.62
N ARG A 263 11.39 -13.08 2.08
CA ARG A 263 12.76 -12.59 1.98
C ARG A 263 13.23 -12.11 3.34
N LEU A 264 14.24 -12.77 3.88
CA LEU A 264 15.08 -12.24 4.95
C LEU A 264 16.17 -11.39 4.30
N GLU A 265 15.95 -10.08 4.27
CA GLU A 265 16.85 -9.10 3.66
C GLU A 265 17.97 -8.74 4.64
N LYS A 266 19.21 -8.71 4.14
CA LYS A 266 20.42 -8.30 4.86
C LYS A 266 20.87 -6.94 4.32
N TYR A 267 21.18 -6.02 5.21
CA TYR A 267 21.60 -4.65 4.88
C TYR A 267 23.06 -4.42 5.28
N PHE A 268 23.71 -3.46 4.61
CA PHE A 268 25.12 -3.10 4.83
C PHE A 268 25.46 -2.64 6.26
N ASN A 269 24.47 -2.28 7.07
CA ASN A 269 24.65 -1.96 8.48
C ASN A 269 24.53 -3.19 9.41
N ASN A 270 24.59 -4.40 8.85
CA ASN A 270 24.34 -5.69 9.52
C ASN A 270 22.92 -5.85 10.10
N SER A 271 21.97 -4.98 9.75
CA SER A 271 20.57 -5.21 10.12
C SER A 271 19.90 -6.20 9.18
N THR A 272 18.91 -6.92 9.69
CA THR A 272 18.12 -7.88 8.93
C THR A 272 16.63 -7.58 9.06
N CYS A 273 15.87 -7.79 7.99
CA CYS A 273 14.42 -7.61 8.01
C CYS A 273 13.71 -8.66 7.17
N ILE A 274 12.63 -9.22 7.69
CA ILE A 274 11.75 -10.11 6.93
C ILE A 274 10.71 -9.25 6.19
N SER A 275 10.69 -9.36 4.86
CA SER A 275 9.69 -8.71 4.01
C SER A 275 8.48 -9.61 3.79
N LEU A 276 7.29 -9.13 4.14
CA LEU A 276 6.01 -9.81 3.88
C LEU A 276 5.48 -9.55 2.46
N ASP A 277 6.15 -8.73 1.65
CA ASP A 277 5.64 -8.31 0.34
C ASP A 277 5.82 -9.37 -0.75
N THR A 278 6.69 -10.36 -0.54
CA THR A 278 7.08 -11.36 -1.54
C THR A 278 6.72 -12.79 -1.15
N CYS A 279 5.91 -12.99 -0.11
CA CYS A 279 5.60 -14.30 0.43
C CYS A 279 4.13 -14.49 0.78
N TYR A 280 3.82 -15.73 1.18
CA TYR A 280 2.55 -16.09 1.77
C TYR A 280 2.67 -16.03 3.30
N ALA A 281 1.66 -15.43 3.96
CA ALA A 281 1.60 -15.32 5.41
C ALA A 281 0.18 -15.62 5.91
N SER A 282 0.05 -16.51 6.87
CA SER A 282 -1.20 -16.92 7.52
C SER A 282 -1.13 -16.79 9.04
N ILE A 283 -2.21 -16.38 9.69
CA ILE A 283 -2.33 -16.33 11.15
C ILE A 283 -2.62 -17.73 11.69
N TYR A 284 -1.80 -18.17 12.65
CA TYR A 284 -2.02 -19.37 13.43
C TYR A 284 -2.83 -19.02 14.70
N SER A 285 -3.89 -19.78 14.98
CA SER A 285 -4.64 -19.69 16.26
C SER A 285 -4.16 -20.75 17.23
#